data_AF-A0A7S2T4A3-F1
#
_entry.id   AF-A0A7S2T4A3-F1
#
_cell.length_a   1.000
_cell.length_b   1.000
_cell.length_c   1.000
_cell.angle_alpha   90.00
_cell.angle_beta   90.00
_cell.angle_gamma   90.00
#
_symmetry.space_group_name_H-M   'P 1'
#
loop_
_entity.id
_entity.type
_entity.pdbx_description
1 polymer ?
#
loop_
_entity_poly.entity_id
_entity_poly.type
_entity_poly.pdbx_seq_one_letter_code
_entity_poly.pdbx_strand_id
1 'polypeptide(L)'
;AMATMALESRAGALRACVQEHVDITLNEVGEQAFDIILRDVSPEYRNTFVKLYNQTVQGIKQNTMEELEVICSEVGLWKKLESLDALSKEVSMNTSQKTLEALRVSATSEKPEDLLRKAAIALKRKEKESLEQQLRGLKEKEAEFLGQAQERRGKVAELLGTIESVGTKLN
;
A
#
# COMPACT_ATOMS: atom_id res chain seq x y z
N ALA A 1 10.14 -15.60 14.88
CA ALA A 1 9.73 -15.13 13.54
C ALA A 1 9.05 -13.75 13.62
N MET A 2 7.95 -13.59 14.38
CA MET A 2 7.23 -12.31 14.50
C MET A 2 8.05 -11.16 15.13
N ALA A 3 8.88 -11.43 16.14
CA ALA A 3 9.68 -10.39 16.80
C ALA A 3 10.75 -9.79 15.88
N THR A 4 11.30 -10.58 14.95
CA THR A 4 12.28 -10.12 13.96
C THR A 4 11.63 -9.29 12.84
N MET A 5 10.38 -9.61 12.46
CA MET A 5 9.62 -8.83 11.47
C MET A 5 9.19 -7.45 12.00
N ALA A 6 8.99 -7.30 13.31
CA ALA A 6 8.68 -6.01 13.91
C ALA A 6 9.82 -4.99 13.72
N LEU A 7 11.07 -5.44 13.71
CA LEU A 7 12.25 -4.60 13.44
C LEU A 7 12.45 -4.26 11.94
N GLU A 8 11.76 -4.94 11.02
CA GLU A 8 11.88 -4.71 9.57
C GLU A 8 10.83 -3.73 9.00
N SER A 9 9.84 -3.34 9.80
CA SER A 9 8.80 -2.37 9.41
C SER A 9 9.06 -1.01 10.06
N ARG A 10 8.77 0.08 9.35
CA ARG A 10 8.90 1.44 9.92
C ARG A 10 7.98 1.64 11.13
N ALA A 11 6.82 0.99 11.12
CA ALA A 11 5.87 1.02 12.25
C ALA A 11 6.45 0.38 13.51
N GLY A 12 7.04 -0.82 13.40
CA GLY A 12 7.65 -1.48 14.55
C GLY A 12 8.94 -0.80 15.01
N ALA A 13 9.72 -0.21 14.09
CA ALA A 13 10.88 0.62 14.45
C ALA A 13 10.48 1.87 15.26
N LEU A 14 9.38 2.54 14.89
CA LEU A 14 8.86 3.67 15.64
C LEU A 14 8.43 3.26 17.06
N ARG A 15 7.68 2.15 17.20
CA ARG A 15 7.29 1.62 18.51
C ARG A 15 8.50 1.33 19.39
N ALA A 16 9.50 0.64 18.83
CA ALA A 16 10.72 0.29 19.56
C ALA A 16 11.49 1.55 20.01
N CYS A 17 11.59 2.56 19.15
CA CYS A 17 12.25 3.82 19.47
C CYS A 17 11.54 4.58 20.60
N VAL A 18 10.20 4.64 20.58
CA VAL A 18 9.44 5.29 21.65
C VAL A 18 9.56 4.50 22.95
N GLN A 19 9.46 3.17 22.91
CA GLN A 19 9.65 2.31 24.07
C GLN A 19 11.03 2.52 24.70
N GLU A 20 12.09 2.56 23.90
CA GLU A 20 13.45 2.81 24.36
C GLU A 20 13.57 4.21 25.02
N HIS A 21 12.99 5.25 24.42
CA HIS A 21 12.97 6.59 25.03
C HIS A 21 12.20 6.63 26.35
N VAL A 22 11.07 5.94 26.43
CA VAL A 22 10.29 5.82 27.67
C VAL A 22 11.13 5.13 28.75
N ASP A 23 11.82 4.04 28.41
CA ASP A 23 12.66 3.29 29.36
C ASP A 23 13.88 4.11 29.83
N ILE A 24 14.54 4.84 28.94
CA ILE A 24 15.65 5.73 29.28
C ILE A 24 15.18 6.91 30.15
N THR A 25 14.02 7.50 29.82
CA THR A 25 13.50 8.67 30.54
C THR A 25 13.03 8.29 31.94
N LEU A 26 12.37 7.14 32.06
CA LEU A 26 11.87 6.60 33.32
C LEU A 26 12.89 5.67 33.97
N ASN A 27 14.18 5.98 33.81
CA ASN A 27 15.26 5.18 34.35
C ASN A 27 14.99 4.86 35.82
N GLU A 28 15.14 3.59 36.18
CA GLU A 28 14.73 3.12 37.50
C GLU A 28 15.60 3.76 38.58
N VAL A 29 14.95 4.40 39.56
CA VAL A 29 15.62 4.90 40.77
C VAL A 29 16.12 3.68 41.52
N GLY A 30 17.45 3.49 41.56
CA GLY A 30 18.07 2.36 42.24
C GLY A 30 17.77 2.36 43.74
N GLU A 31 17.85 1.19 44.38
CA GLU A 31 17.53 1.01 45.81
C GLU A 31 18.26 2.01 46.73
N GLN A 32 19.51 2.34 46.40
CA GLN A 32 20.32 3.32 47.14
C GLN A 32 19.72 4.73 47.17
N ALA A 33 19.01 5.14 46.12
CA ALA A 33 18.36 6.45 46.10
C ALA A 33 17.12 6.47 46.99
N PHE A 34 16.41 5.34 47.14
CA PHE A 34 15.34 5.23 48.12
C PHE A 34 15.85 5.25 49.56
N ASP A 35 17.02 4.69 49.83
CA ASP A 35 17.65 4.80 51.16
C ASP A 35 17.97 6.25 51.55
N ILE A 36 18.32 7.07 50.57
CA ILE A 36 18.58 8.51 50.77
C ILE A 36 17.28 9.29 50.90
N ILE A 37 16.33 9.11 49.96
CA ILE A 37 15.08 9.87 49.89
C ILE A 37 14.14 9.53 51.06
N LEU A 38 14.10 8.25 51.46
CA LEU A 38 13.21 7.73 52.50
C LEU A 38 13.94 7.52 53.84
N ARG A 39 15.11 8.14 54.04
CA ARG A 39 15.94 7.93 55.24
C ARG A 39 15.18 8.16 56.54
N ASP A 40 14.34 9.18 56.58
CA ASP A 40 13.64 9.58 57.80
C ASP A 40 12.21 8.99 57.86
N VAL A 41 11.85 8.13 56.90
CA VAL A 41 10.58 7.40 56.85
C VAL A 41 10.69 6.08 57.61
N SER A 42 9.70 5.79 58.46
CA SER A 42 9.64 4.53 59.21
C SER A 42 9.71 3.32 58.27
N PRO A 43 10.46 2.26 58.63
CA PRO A 43 10.66 1.08 57.77
C PRO A 43 9.38 0.44 57.24
N GLU A 44 8.31 0.46 58.05
CA GLU A 44 6.99 -0.06 57.70
C GLU A 44 6.34 0.63 56.48
N TYR A 45 6.64 1.91 56.24
CA TYR A 45 6.10 2.65 55.09
C TYR A 45 7.03 2.64 53.88
N ARG A 46 8.33 2.35 54.06
CA ARG A 46 9.31 2.37 52.96
C ARG A 46 8.94 1.41 51.83
N ASN A 47 8.57 0.18 52.17
CA ASN A 47 8.14 -0.81 51.17
C ASN A 47 6.89 -0.36 50.39
N THR A 48 5.97 0.32 51.07
CA THR A 48 4.78 0.89 50.43
C THR A 48 5.15 1.98 49.43
N PHE A 49 6.06 2.89 49.79
CA PHE A 49 6.53 3.93 48.89
C PHE A 49 7.26 3.37 47.66
N VAL A 50 8.17 2.41 47.84
CA VAL A 50 8.86 1.75 46.74
C VAL A 50 7.88 1.05 45.81
N LYS A 51 6.87 0.36 46.37
CA LYS A 51 5.83 -0.29 45.57
C LYS A 51 5.00 0.72 44.78
N LEU A 52 4.56 1.80 45.41
CA LEU A 52 3.80 2.87 44.75
C LEU A 52 4.59 3.55 43.64
N TYR A 53 5.89 3.79 43.88
CA TYR A 53 6.79 4.32 42.86
C TYR A 53 6.86 3.38 41.65
N ASN A 54 7.16 2.10 41.88
CA ASN A 54 7.26 1.11 40.79
C ASN A 54 5.95 1.00 40.02
N GLN A 55 4.80 0.99 40.72
CA GLN A 55 3.49 0.99 40.08
C GLN A 55 3.25 2.25 39.24
N THR A 56 3.66 3.41 39.75
CA THR A 56 3.53 4.68 39.03
C THR A 56 4.39 4.70 37.78
N VAL A 57 5.65 4.27 37.87
CA VAL A 57 6.56 4.16 36.72
C VAL A 57 5.99 3.23 35.66
N GLN A 58 5.55 2.03 36.05
CA GLN A 58 4.94 1.07 35.12
C GLN A 58 3.66 1.62 34.49
N GLY A 59 2.83 2.33 35.27
CA GLY A 59 1.64 3.01 34.76
C GLY A 59 1.97 4.07 33.71
N ILE A 60 2.99 4.91 33.96
CA ILE A 60 3.42 5.92 32.99
C ILE A 60 3.96 5.25 31.71
N LYS A 61 4.75 4.17 31.84
CA LYS A 61 5.24 3.40 30.69
C LYS A 61 4.09 2.90 29.82
N GLN A 62 3.12 2.22 30.44
CA GLN A 62 1.97 1.65 29.74
C GLN A 62 1.11 2.74 29.09
N ASN A 63 0.74 3.78 29.85
CA ASN A 63 -0.09 4.87 29.34
C ASN A 63 0.57 5.58 28.16
N THR A 64 1.89 5.81 28.22
CA THR A 64 2.61 6.46 27.11
C THR A 64 2.55 5.64 25.82
N MET A 65 2.67 4.32 25.93
CA MET A 65 2.57 3.42 24.78
C MET A 65 1.13 3.31 24.25
N GLU A 66 0.13 3.34 25.12
CA GLU A 66 -1.28 3.39 24.71
C GLU A 66 -1.62 4.70 23.97
N GLU A 67 -1.17 5.85 24.51
CA GLU A 67 -1.33 7.15 23.87
C GLU A 67 -0.64 7.20 22.50
N LEU A 68 0.55 6.60 22.36
CA LEU A 68 1.21 6.46 21.06
C LEU A 68 0.29 5.73 20.06
N GLU A 69 -0.31 4.60 20.46
CA GLU A 69 -1.19 3.82 19.58
C GLU A 69 -2.44 4.62 19.18
N VAL A 70 -3.05 5.34 20.12
CA VAL A 70 -4.23 6.19 19.87
C VAL A 70 -3.87 7.29 18.88
N ILE A 71 -2.86 8.11 19.17
CA ILE A 71 -2.44 9.22 18.32
C ILE A 71 -2.11 8.73 16.91
N CYS A 72 -1.29 7.67 16.80
CA CYS A 72 -0.88 7.13 15.51
C CYS A 72 -2.06 6.57 14.71
N SER A 73 -3.05 5.98 15.39
CA SER A 73 -4.27 5.48 14.75
C SER A 73 -5.18 6.62 14.28
N GLU A 74 -5.38 7.64 15.11
CA GLU A 74 -6.21 8.81 14.78
C GLU A 74 -5.70 9.57 13.57
N VAL A 75 -4.38 9.78 13.47
CA VAL A 75 -3.78 10.46 12.31
C VAL A 75 -3.53 9.52 11.10
N GLY A 76 -3.90 8.25 11.24
CA GLY A 76 -3.70 7.19 10.24
C GLY A 76 -2.22 6.95 9.92
N LEU A 77 -1.31 7.19 10.87
CA LEU A 77 0.14 7.08 10.67
C LEU A 77 0.55 5.64 10.36
N TRP A 78 -0.03 4.66 11.04
CA TRP A 78 0.30 3.23 10.81
C TRP A 78 0.12 2.83 9.35
N LYS A 79 -1.03 3.17 8.77
CA LYS A 79 -1.32 2.91 7.36
C LYS A 79 -0.36 3.66 6.41
N LYS A 80 0.04 4.88 6.76
CA LYS A 80 1.01 5.66 5.97
C LYS A 80 2.40 5.01 5.98
N LEU A 81 2.86 4.54 7.14
CA LEU A 81 4.15 3.84 7.27
C LEU A 81 4.13 2.51 6.51
N GLU A 82 3.06 1.72 6.61
CA GLU A 82 2.90 0.49 5.83
C GLU A 82 2.88 0.76 4.32
N SER A 83 2.17 1.81 3.89
CA SER A 83 2.13 2.21 2.47
C SER A 83 3.51 2.63 1.97
N LEU A 84 4.29 3.32 2.81
CA LEU A 84 5.66 3.71 2.49
C LEU A 84 6.60 2.50 2.41
N ASP A 85 6.45 1.53 3.31
CA ASP A 85 7.20 0.27 3.27
C ASP A 85 6.89 -0.53 1.99
N ALA A 86 5.62 -0.60 1.60
CA ALA A 86 5.20 -1.23 0.35
C ALA A 86 5.79 -0.51 -0.88
N LEU A 87 5.67 0.82 -0.94
CA LEU A 87 6.21 1.62 -2.04
C LEU A 87 7.74 1.49 -2.14
N SER A 88 8.43 1.47 -1.01
CA SER A 88 9.88 1.28 -0.97
C SER A 88 10.29 -0.07 -1.56
N LYS A 89 9.55 -1.14 -1.24
CA LYS A 89 9.80 -2.48 -1.80
C LYS A 89 9.55 -2.51 -3.31
N GLU A 90 8.44 -1.93 -3.77
CA GLU A 90 8.09 -1.87 -5.20
C GLU A 90 9.15 -1.12 -6.02
N VAL A 91 9.59 0.03 -5.51
CA VAL A 91 10.62 0.87 -6.14
C VAL A 91 11.98 0.16 -6.17
N SER A 92 12.39 -0.50 -5.10
CA SER A 92 13.64 -1.27 -5.05
C SER A 92 13.67 -2.44 -6.03
N MET A 93 12.51 -3.02 -6.39
CA MET A 93 12.44 -4.12 -7.36
C MET A 93 12.37 -3.64 -8.81
N ASN A 94 11.81 -2.45 -9.07
CA ASN A 94 11.44 -2.03 -10.42
C ASN A 94 12.23 -0.84 -10.98
N THR A 95 13.13 -0.21 -10.21
CA THR A 95 13.71 1.08 -10.62
C THR A 95 15.19 1.22 -10.24
N SER A 96 16.02 1.59 -11.22
CA SER A 96 17.45 1.84 -10.98
C SER A 96 17.64 3.12 -10.16
N GLN A 97 18.67 3.16 -9.31
CA GLN A 97 18.98 4.31 -8.45
C GLN A 97 19.14 5.63 -9.22
N LYS A 98 19.68 5.56 -10.45
CA LYS A 98 19.79 6.72 -11.37
C LYS A 98 18.43 7.25 -11.82
N THR A 99 17.46 6.36 -12.04
CA THR A 99 16.08 6.75 -12.40
C THR A 99 15.38 7.44 -11.23
N LEU A 100 15.63 6.99 -9.99
CA LEU A 100 15.09 7.62 -8.79
C LEU A 100 15.68 9.00 -8.53
N GLU A 101 16.99 9.18 -8.72
CA GLU A 101 17.63 10.49 -8.63
C GLU A 101 17.10 11.46 -9.68
N ALA A 102 16.92 11.01 -10.93
CA ALA A 102 16.33 11.84 -11.99
C ALA A 102 14.88 12.25 -11.66
N LEU A 103 14.07 11.33 -11.14
CA LEU A 103 12.69 11.61 -10.71
C LEU A 103 12.65 12.55 -9.50
N ARG A 104 13.58 12.42 -8.54
CA ARG A 104 13.70 13.30 -7.38
C ARG A 104 14.01 14.73 -7.79
N VAL A 105 14.99 14.93 -8.68
CA VAL A 105 15.35 16.25 -9.22
C VAL A 105 14.18 16.87 -9.99
N SER A 106 13.46 16.06 -10.78
CA SER A 106 12.25 16.49 -11.51
C SER A 106 11.13 16.90 -10.54
N ALA A 107 10.82 16.11 -9.50
CA ALA A 107 9.77 16.44 -8.54
C ALA A 107 10.07 17.69 -7.69
N THR A 108 11.34 17.97 -7.40
CA THR A 108 11.74 19.19 -6.66
C THR A 108 11.87 20.44 -7.54
N SER A 109 12.00 20.29 -8.86
CA SER A 109 12.16 21.42 -9.80
C SER A 109 10.89 21.73 -10.59
N GLU A 110 9.94 20.80 -10.69
CA GLU A 110 8.69 20.98 -11.41
C GLU A 110 7.59 21.53 -10.52
N LYS A 111 6.80 22.45 -11.08
CA LYS A 111 5.61 22.96 -10.41
C LYS A 111 4.58 21.83 -10.27
N PRO A 112 3.76 21.82 -9.20
CA PRO A 112 2.71 20.81 -9.00
C PRO A 112 1.79 20.63 -10.21
N GLU A 113 1.52 21.72 -10.93
CA GLU A 113 0.72 21.75 -12.16
C GLU A 113 1.32 20.93 -13.30
N ASP A 114 2.65 20.89 -13.42
CA ASP A 114 3.35 20.14 -14.46
C ASP A 114 3.35 18.65 -14.17
N LEU A 115 3.46 18.26 -12.89
CA LEU A 115 3.31 16.88 -12.44
C LEU A 115 1.89 16.36 -12.70
N LEU A 116 0.86 17.15 -12.39
CA LEU A 116 -0.53 16.82 -12.69
C LEU A 116 -0.77 16.68 -14.20
N ARG A 117 -0.18 17.56 -15.02
CA ARG A 117 -0.28 17.49 -16.48
C ARG A 117 0.37 16.22 -17.01
N LYS A 118 1.56 15.85 -16.52
CA LYS A 118 2.25 14.60 -16.91
C LYS A 118 1.44 13.36 -16.52
N ALA A 119 0.89 13.32 -15.31
CA ALA A 119 0.03 12.23 -14.86
C ALA A 119 -1.22 12.08 -15.74
N ALA A 120 -1.89 13.20 -16.08
CA ALA A 120 -3.04 13.21 -16.97
C ALA A 120 -2.70 12.72 -18.39
N ILE A 121 -1.54 13.12 -18.92
CA ILE A 121 -1.06 12.65 -20.24
C ILE A 121 -0.79 11.14 -20.21
N ALA A 122 -0.14 10.63 -19.15
CA ALA A 122 0.11 9.20 -19.00
C ALA A 122 -1.19 8.40 -18.91
N LEU A 123 -2.18 8.89 -18.16
CA LEU A 123 -3.50 8.26 -18.07
C LEU A 123 -4.20 8.20 -19.44
N LYS A 124 -4.21 9.33 -20.18
CA LYS A 124 -4.80 9.39 -21.52
C LYS A 124 -4.10 8.51 -22.53
N ARG A 125 -2.77 8.32 -22.41
CA ARG A 125 -2.04 7.37 -23.27
C ARG A 125 -2.47 5.93 -23.00
N LYS A 126 -2.56 5.53 -21.74
CA LYS A 126 -3.04 4.19 -21.37
C LYS A 126 -4.49 3.94 -21.82
N GLU A 127 -5.35 4.95 -21.69
CA GLU A 127 -6.72 4.89 -22.18
C GLU A 127 -6.78 4.76 -23.71
N LYS A 128 -5.96 5.53 -24.44
CA LYS A 128 -5.83 5.41 -25.90
C LYS A 128 -5.38 4.01 -26.32
N GLU A 129 -4.36 3.45 -25.69
CA GLU A 129 -3.88 2.09 -25.97
C GLU A 129 -4.97 1.03 -25.75
N SER A 130 -5.73 1.15 -24.66
CA SER A 130 -6.85 0.26 -24.37
C SER A 130 -7.97 0.38 -25.43
N LEU A 131 -8.33 1.60 -25.83
CA LEU A 131 -9.33 1.84 -26.87
C LEU A 131 -8.86 1.33 -28.23
N GLU A 132 -7.59 1.49 -28.58
CA GLU A 132 -7.01 0.93 -29.81
C GLU A 132 -7.04 -0.61 -29.81
N GLN A 133 -6.82 -1.23 -28.65
CA GLN A 133 -6.95 -2.68 -28.51
C GLN A 133 -8.40 -3.15 -28.66
N GLN A 134 -9.36 -2.44 -28.06
CA GLN A 134 -10.79 -2.72 -28.23
C GLN A 134 -11.23 -2.55 -29.68
N LEU A 135 -10.76 -1.49 -30.36
CA LEU A 135 -11.07 -1.23 -31.77
C LEU A 135 -10.57 -2.35 -32.68
N ARG A 136 -9.34 -2.85 -32.44
CA ARG A 136 -8.81 -4.01 -33.17
C ARG A 136 -9.69 -5.24 -32.98
N GLY A 137 -10.07 -5.56 -31.74
CA GLY A 137 -10.95 -6.69 -31.46
C GLY A 137 -12.34 -6.56 -32.10
N LEU A 138 -12.89 -5.34 -32.21
CA LEU A 138 -14.15 -5.12 -32.90
C LEU A 138 -14.03 -5.29 -34.41
N LYS A 139 -12.94 -4.80 -35.03
CA LYS A 139 -12.69 -4.99 -36.48
C LYS A 139 -12.50 -6.46 -36.85
N GLU A 140 -11.84 -7.24 -36.00
CA GLU A 140 -11.69 -8.68 -36.18
C GLU A 140 -13.06 -9.39 -36.17
N LYS A 141 -13.93 -9.04 -35.21
CA LYS A 141 -15.31 -9.56 -35.15
C LYS A 141 -16.17 -9.14 -36.34
N GLU A 142 -16.04 -7.89 -36.80
CA GLU A 142 -16.74 -7.41 -37.99
C GLU A 142 -16.32 -8.20 -39.23
N ALA A 143 -15.02 -8.44 -39.42
CA ALA A 143 -14.52 -9.26 -40.51
C ALA A 143 -15.03 -10.71 -40.44
N GLU A 144 -15.09 -11.29 -39.25
CA GLU A 144 -15.67 -12.62 -39.03
C GLU A 144 -17.16 -12.66 -39.41
N PHE A 145 -17.96 -11.70 -38.96
CA PHE A 145 -19.38 -11.63 -39.30
C PHE A 145 -19.63 -11.42 -40.80
N LEU A 146 -18.82 -10.58 -41.45
CA LEU A 146 -18.88 -10.39 -42.90
C LEU A 146 -18.56 -11.69 -43.65
N GLY A 147 -17.53 -12.42 -43.20
CA GLY A 147 -17.20 -13.74 -43.74
C GLY A 147 -18.34 -14.75 -43.61
N GLN A 148 -18.93 -14.85 -42.40
CA GLN A 148 -20.09 -15.72 -42.15
C GLN A 148 -21.31 -15.34 -43.01
N ALA A 149 -21.57 -14.03 -43.18
CA ALA A 149 -22.67 -13.55 -44.01
C ALA A 149 -22.46 -13.89 -45.49
N GLN A 150 -21.23 -13.76 -45.99
CA GLN A 150 -20.89 -14.09 -47.37
C GLN A 150 -20.97 -15.59 -47.63
N GLU A 151 -20.52 -16.42 -46.70
CA GLU A 151 -20.65 -17.88 -46.77
C GLU A 151 -22.13 -18.30 -46.82
N ARG A 152 -22.98 -17.73 -45.94
CA ARG A 152 -24.42 -17.98 -45.95
C ARG A 152 -25.07 -17.57 -47.27
N ARG A 153 -24.68 -16.42 -47.83
CA ARG A 153 -25.17 -15.98 -49.15
C ARG A 153 -24.77 -16.95 -50.27
N GLY A 154 -23.54 -17.44 -50.25
CA GLY A 154 -23.07 -18.46 -51.20
C GLY A 154 -23.90 -19.75 -51.13
N LYS A 155 -24.13 -20.28 -49.92
CA LYS A 155 -24.96 -21.47 -49.70
C LYS A 155 -26.40 -21.27 -50.18
N VAL A 156 -27.00 -20.10 -49.92
CA VAL A 156 -28.36 -19.79 -50.40
C VAL A 156 -28.41 -19.73 -51.93
N ALA A 157 -27.42 -19.12 -52.58
CA ALA A 157 -27.37 -19.06 -54.05
C ALA A 157 -27.21 -20.46 -54.68
N GLU A 158 -26.37 -21.31 -54.09
CA GLU A 158 -26.17 -22.70 -54.54
C GLU A 158 -27.45 -23.55 -54.36
N LEU A 159 -28.14 -23.42 -53.22
CA LEU A 159 -29.41 -24.08 -52.97
C LEU A 159 -30.50 -23.62 -53.96
N LEU A 160 -30.60 -22.32 -54.25
CA LEU A 160 -31.55 -21.79 -55.23
C LEU A 160 -31.28 -22.32 -56.64
N GLY A 161 -30.01 -22.33 -57.09
CA GLY A 161 -29.64 -22.91 -58.38
C GLY A 161 -29.93 -24.41 -58.48
N THR A 162 -29.78 -25.14 -57.36
CA THR A 162 -30.14 -26.57 -57.28
C THR A 162 -31.65 -26.77 -57.40
N ILE A 163 -32.46 -25.95 -56.73
CA ILE A 163 -33.92 -25.99 -56.81
C ILE A 163 -34.40 -25.68 -58.24
N GLU A 164 -33.83 -24.67 -58.90
CA GLU A 164 -34.13 -24.34 -60.30
C GLU A 164 -33.77 -25.50 -61.26
N SER A 165 -32.61 -26.13 -61.05
CA SER A 165 -32.20 -27.30 -61.83
C SER A 165 -33.11 -28.52 -61.63
N VAL A 166 -33.61 -28.74 -60.40
CA VAL A 166 -34.55 -29.83 -60.13
C VAL A 166 -35.94 -29.51 -60.70
N GLY A 167 -36.42 -28.27 -60.60
CA GLY A 167 -37.70 -27.83 -61.16
C GLY A 167 -37.76 -27.93 -62.68
N THR A 168 -36.66 -27.64 -63.37
CA THR A 168 -36.55 -27.82 -64.84
C THR A 168 -36.50 -29.28 -65.29
N LYS A 169 -36.08 -30.22 -64.42
CA LYS A 169 -36.07 -31.66 -64.73
C LYS A 169 -37.39 -32.38 -64.44
N LEU A 170 -38.32 -31.72 -63.73
CA LEU A 170 -39.62 -32.27 -63.34
C LEU A 170 -40.77 -31.78 -64.24
N ASN A 171 -40.50 -30.90 -65.20
CA ASN A 171 -41.40 -30.48 -66.29
C ASN A 171 -40.92 -31.07 -67.61
#